data_AF-A0A7J5A2Z0-F1
#
_entry.id   AF-A0A7J5A2Z0-F1
#
_cell.length_a   1.000
_cell.length_b   1.000
_cell.length_c   1.000
_cell.angle_alpha   90.00
_cell.angle_beta   90.00
_cell.angle_gamma   90.00
#
_symmetry.space_group_name_H-M   'P 1'
#
loop_
_entity.id
_entity.type
_entity.pdbx_description
1 polymer ?
#
loop_
_entity_poly.entity_id
_entity_poly.type
_entity_poly.pdbx_seq_one_letter_code
_entity_poly.pdbx_strand_id
1 'polypeptide(L)' 'MSASTRVPQQERSRATQARLLEATVECLVEHGWSGTTTTVVAARAGVSRG' A
#
# COMPACT_ATOMS: atom_id res chain seq x y z
N MET A 1 -13.73 -24.30 -16.52
CA MET A 1 -14.06 -23.46 -15.35
C MET A 1 -12.98 -23.68 -14.29
N SER A 2 -12.01 -22.76 -14.15
CA SER A 2 -10.94 -22.93 -13.16
C SER A 2 -11.23 -22.07 -11.94
N ALA A 3 -11.82 -22.70 -10.92
CA ALA A 3 -11.91 -22.16 -9.58
C ALA A 3 -10.83 -22.84 -8.74
N SER A 4 -9.63 -22.26 -8.68
CA SER A 4 -8.60 -22.70 -7.73
C SER A 4 -7.61 -21.56 -7.47
N THR A 5 -7.27 -21.34 -6.19
CA THR A 5 -6.17 -20.47 -5.64
C THR A 5 -6.40 -18.99 -5.27
N ARG A 6 -7.63 -18.46 -5.18
CA ARG A 6 -7.83 -17.01 -4.92
C ARG A 6 -7.54 -16.50 -3.49
N VAL A 7 -7.40 -17.37 -2.48
CA VAL A 7 -7.20 -16.93 -1.09
C VAL A 7 -5.80 -16.29 -0.86
N PRO A 8 -4.67 -16.91 -1.26
CA PRO A 8 -3.35 -16.37 -0.95
C PRO A 8 -3.00 -15.08 -1.71
N GLN A 9 -3.63 -14.83 -2.87
CA GLN A 9 -3.43 -13.58 -3.62
C GLN A 9 -4.25 -12.43 -3.03
N GLN A 10 -5.48 -12.70 -2.57
CA GLN A 10 -6.33 -11.68 -1.95
C GLN A 10 -5.79 -11.24 -0.59
N GLU A 11 -5.26 -12.16 0.21
CA GLU A 11 -4.65 -11.84 1.51
C GLU A 11 -3.41 -10.95 1.34
N ARG A 12 -2.52 -11.28 0.39
CA ARG A 12 -1.38 -10.43 0.03
C ARG A 12 -1.81 -9.04 -0.43
N SER A 13 -2.85 -8.95 -1.26
CA SER A 13 -3.39 -7.66 -1.70
C SER A 13 -3.91 -6.84 -0.52
N ARG A 14 -4.66 -7.46 0.40
CA ARG A 14 -5.17 -6.79 1.61
C ARG A 14 -4.05 -6.31 2.51
N ALA A 15 -3.03 -7.13 2.75
CA ALA A 15 -1.87 -6.76 3.57
C ALA A 15 -1.09 -5.58 2.96
N THR A 16 -0.96 -5.56 1.63
CA THR A 16 -0.33 -4.43 0.91
C THR A 16 -1.19 -3.17 0.98
N GLN A 17 -2.51 -3.26 0.81
CA GLN A 17 -3.41 -2.12 0.95
C GLN A 17 -3.39 -1.53 2.37
N ALA A 18 -3.36 -2.38 3.40
CA ALA A 18 -3.25 -1.93 4.79
C ALA A 18 -1.97 -1.11 5.02
N ARG A 19 -0.82 -1.64 4.59
CA ARG A 19 0.48 -0.93 4.68
C ARG A 19 0.49 0.40 3.93
N LEU A 20 -0.14 0.45 2.75
CA LEU A 20 -0.26 1.69 1.97
C LEU A 20 -1.11 2.75 2.69
N LEU A 21 -2.24 2.35 3.28
CA LEU A 21 -3.12 3.27 4.01
C LEU A 21 -2.42 3.83 5.27
N GLU A 22 -1.76 2.97 6.04
CA GLU A 22 -0.99 3.38 7.23
C GLU A 22 0.13 4.35 6.85
N ALA A 23 0.95 4.01 5.85
CA ALA A 23 2.01 4.89 5.35
C ALA A 23 1.48 6.21 4.79
N THR A 24 0.28 6.21 4.19
CA THR A 24 -0.35 7.44 3.68
C THR A 24 -0.70 8.38 4.84
N VAL A 25 -1.27 7.86 5.92
CA VAL A 25 -1.60 8.66 7.11
C VAL A 25 -0.34 9.27 7.71
N GLU A 26 0.73 8.49 7.88
CA GLU A 26 2.01 8.99 8.37
C GLU A 26 2.59 10.09 7.47
N CYS A 27 2.61 9.90 6.16
CA CYS A 27 3.08 10.91 5.20
C CYS A 27 2.27 12.21 5.30
N LEU A 28 0.95 12.11 5.43
CA LEU A 28 0.09 13.29 5.56
C LEU A 28 0.37 14.05 6.84
N VAL A 29 0.62 13.35 7.95
CA VAL A 29 0.97 13.96 9.24
C VAL A 29 2.34 14.64 9.18
N GLU A 30 3.34 14.00 8.59
CA GLU A 30 4.72 14.49 8.58
C GLU A 30 4.99 15.55 7.51
N HIS A 31 4.38 15.42 6.32
CA HIS A 31 4.72 16.22 5.14
C HIS A 31 3.56 17.10 4.66
N GLY A 32 2.36 16.93 5.23
CA GLY A 32 1.14 17.57 4.75
C GLY A 32 0.71 17.07 3.36
N TRP A 33 -0.36 17.66 2.85
CA TRP A 33 -0.94 17.27 1.56
C TRP A 33 0.06 17.43 0.40
N SER A 34 0.69 18.59 0.27
CA SER A 34 1.59 18.90 -0.85
C SER A 34 2.88 18.08 -0.83
N GLY A 35 3.35 17.64 0.34
CA GLY A 35 4.53 16.80 0.48
C GLY A 35 4.25 15.30 0.34
N THR A 36 2.98 14.89 0.35
CA THR A 36 2.59 13.49 0.22
C THR A 36 2.46 13.10 -1.24
N THR A 37 3.42 12.31 -1.73
CA THR A 37 3.37 11.73 -3.09
C THR A 37 3.29 10.21 -3.03
N THR A 38 2.76 9.60 -4.09
CA THR A 38 2.71 8.13 -4.20
C THR A 38 4.09 7.47 -4.11
N THR A 39 5.16 8.15 -4.53
CA THR A 39 6.54 7.68 -4.38
C THR A 39 6.96 7.61 -2.92
N VAL A 40 6.68 8.66 -2.15
CA VAL A 40 7.03 8.73 -0.72
C VAL A 40 6.21 7.69 0.06
N VAL A 41 4.90 7.59 -0.23
CA VAL A 41 4.03 6.58 0.39
C VAL A 41 4.49 5.16 0.06
N ALA A 42 4.83 4.85 -1.19
CA ALA A 42 5.27 3.51 -1.58
C ALA A 42 6.61 3.12 -0.94
N ALA A 43 7.56 4.07 -0.89
CA ALA A 43 8.85 3.87 -0.22
C ALA A 43 8.67 3.57 1.27
N ARG A 44 7.80 4.34 1.95
CA ARG A 44 7.48 4.13 3.38
C ARG A 44 6.74 2.82 3.62
N ALA A 45 5.75 2.47 2.79
CA ALA A 45 4.99 1.22 2.91
C ALA A 45 5.82 -0.05 2.59
N GLY A 46 7.04 0.11 2.09
CA GLY A 46 7.91 -1.00 1.70
C GLY A 46 7.31 -1.83 0.56
N VAL A 47 6.65 -1.16 -0.40
CA VAL A 47 6.03 -1.81 -1.57
C VAL A 47 6.77 -1.39 -2.84
N SER A 48 6.95 -2.32 -3.79
CA SER A 48 7.44 -1.94 -5.12
C SER A 48 6.38 -1.12 -5.85
N ARG A 49 6.81 -0.28 -6.80
CA ARG A 49 5.92 0.58 -7.61
C ARG A 49 5.21 -0.18 -8.74
N GLY A 50 5.29 -1.51 -8.73
CA GLY A 50 5.04 -2.42 -9.85
C GLY A 50 6.01 -3.59 -9.78
#